data_AF-A0A0D0A6Z7-F1
#
_entry.id   AF-A0A0D0A6Z7-F1
#
_cell.length_a   1.000
_cell.length_b   1.000
_cell.length_c   1.000
_cell.angle_alpha   90.00
_cell.angle_beta   90.00
_cell.angle_gamma   90.00
#
_symmetry.space_group_name_H-M   'P 1'
#
loop_
_entity.id
_entity.type
_entity.pdbx_description
1 polymer ?
#
loop_
_entity_poly.entity_id
_entity_poly.type
_entity_poly.pdbx_seq_one_letter_code
_entity_poly.pdbx_strand_id
1 'polypeptide(L)'
;LSFYPPSWQALLQEAKVEMRLQAVLTHPVPELGDALKLAQEVLDAELWRYHEKQIKMDKGYFLEYKAQMSRVLCDDLFTFRTELKKVIIPIAKSSYDIFPKGTVTRKEDIHKHVTTATTKLLKTGSYLHVPDSSNGKWKNFVSQALMDGCVAFYYSNSKKALKNTDEFHRTIPPNALILVAAVVCCDLFYFLSLISK
;
A
#
# COMPACT_ATOMS: atom_id res chain seq x y z
N LEU A 1 -14.04 6.45 -14.74
CA LEU A 1 -14.39 7.88 -14.52
C LEU A 1 -15.14 8.51 -15.70
N SER A 2 -15.15 7.91 -16.90
CA SER A 2 -15.80 8.45 -18.11
C SER A 2 -17.29 8.79 -17.97
N PHE A 3 -17.97 8.20 -16.98
CA PHE A 3 -19.35 8.55 -16.61
C PHE A 3 -19.51 10.01 -16.13
N TYR A 4 -18.51 10.57 -15.45
CA TYR A 4 -18.61 11.89 -14.82
C TYR A 4 -18.21 13.01 -15.80
N PRO A 5 -18.76 14.24 -15.69
CA PRO A 5 -18.29 15.38 -16.46
C PRO A 5 -16.82 15.71 -16.19
N PRO A 6 -16.11 16.38 -17.12
CA PRO A 6 -14.66 16.61 -17.00
C PRO A 6 -14.20 17.27 -15.69
N SER A 7 -14.95 18.25 -15.17
CA SER A 7 -14.65 18.91 -13.89
C SER A 7 -14.70 17.93 -12.71
N TRP A 8 -15.71 17.07 -12.67
CA TRP A 8 -15.84 16.00 -11.68
C TRP A 8 -14.79 14.91 -11.85
N GLN A 9 -14.38 14.60 -13.08
CA GLN A 9 -13.27 13.67 -13.30
C GLN A 9 -11.97 14.21 -12.70
N ALA A 10 -11.67 15.50 -12.90
CA ALA A 10 -10.49 16.13 -12.32
C ALA A 10 -10.53 16.08 -10.79
N LEU A 11 -11.65 16.50 -10.18
CA LEU A 11 -11.84 16.45 -8.73
C LEU A 11 -11.64 15.03 -8.19
N LEU A 12 -12.24 14.03 -8.84
CA LEU A 12 -12.10 12.63 -8.42
C LEU A 12 -10.67 12.09 -8.58
N GLN A 13 -9.87 12.61 -9.50
CA GLN A 13 -8.45 12.21 -9.59
C GLN A 13 -7.63 12.82 -8.45
N GLU A 14 -7.87 14.08 -8.10
CA GLU A 14 -7.24 14.73 -6.92
C GLU A 14 -7.66 14.00 -5.63
N ALA A 15 -8.96 13.75 -5.46
CA ALA A 15 -9.52 13.00 -4.33
C ALA A 15 -8.93 11.60 -4.19
N LYS A 16 -8.64 10.90 -5.30
CA LYS A 16 -7.99 9.58 -5.26
C LYS A 16 -6.58 9.66 -4.71
N VAL A 17 -5.81 10.68 -5.09
CA VAL A 17 -4.46 10.88 -4.58
C VAL A 17 -4.53 11.19 -3.09
N GLU A 18 -5.40 12.12 -2.70
CA GLU A 18 -5.61 12.52 -1.31
C GLU A 18 -6.05 11.34 -0.43
N MET A 19 -7.04 10.55 -0.86
CA MET A 19 -7.51 9.41 -0.08
C MET A 19 -6.42 8.36 0.12
N ARG A 20 -5.62 8.05 -0.91
CA ARG A 20 -4.49 7.11 -0.77
C ARG A 20 -3.46 7.65 0.20
N LEU A 21 -3.14 8.95 0.11
CA LEU A 21 -2.20 9.62 1.00
C LEU A 21 -2.68 9.56 2.45
N GLN A 22 -3.90 10.01 2.73
CA GLN A 22 -4.46 9.96 4.09
C GLN A 22 -4.53 8.53 4.62
N ALA A 23 -4.98 7.57 3.82
CA ALA A 23 -4.98 6.17 4.24
C ALA A 23 -3.58 5.70 4.63
N VAL A 24 -2.55 5.99 3.83
CA VAL A 24 -1.16 5.64 4.16
C VAL A 24 -0.68 6.32 5.45
N LEU A 25 -1.09 7.57 5.69
CA LEU A 25 -0.61 8.36 6.82
C LEU A 25 -1.36 8.12 8.13
N THR A 26 -2.62 7.69 8.12
CA THR A 26 -3.43 7.61 9.35
C THR A 26 -3.97 6.21 9.60
N HIS A 27 -4.58 5.60 8.59
CA HIS A 27 -5.22 4.30 8.71
C HIS A 27 -4.98 3.45 7.45
N PRO A 28 -3.86 2.71 7.39
CA PRO A 28 -3.41 2.08 6.14
C PRO A 28 -4.26 0.88 5.71
N VAL A 29 -5.11 0.35 6.59
CA VAL A 29 -6.02 -0.77 6.33
C VAL A 29 -7.43 -0.52 6.92
N PRO A 30 -8.20 0.48 6.45
CA PRO A 30 -9.59 0.67 6.84
C PRO A 30 -10.45 -0.46 6.33
N GLU A 31 -11.42 -0.82 7.16
CA GLU A 31 -12.60 -1.55 6.76
C GLU A 31 -13.47 -0.69 5.84
N LEU A 32 -14.48 -1.31 5.19
CA LEU A 32 -15.32 -0.60 4.23
C LEU A 32 -16.05 0.60 4.86
N GLY A 33 -16.51 0.48 6.10
CA GLY A 33 -17.19 1.57 6.82
C GLY A 33 -16.28 2.78 6.99
N ASP A 34 -15.06 2.55 7.50
CA ASP A 34 -14.06 3.61 7.70
C ASP A 34 -13.57 4.19 6.38
N ALA A 35 -13.39 3.35 5.34
CA ALA A 35 -13.03 3.80 4.01
C ALA A 35 -14.12 4.71 3.39
N LEU A 36 -15.39 4.37 3.58
CA LEU A 36 -16.50 5.20 3.11
C LEU A 36 -16.57 6.53 3.84
N LYS A 37 -16.33 6.53 5.17
CA LYS A 37 -16.25 7.76 5.95
C LYS A 37 -15.11 8.66 5.46
N LEU A 38 -13.92 8.10 5.32
CA LEU A 38 -12.76 8.80 4.76
C LEU A 38 -13.04 9.34 3.34
N ALA A 39 -13.69 8.54 2.48
CA ALA A 39 -14.03 8.97 1.13
C ALA A 39 -14.96 10.19 1.13
N GLN A 40 -15.93 10.24 2.05
CA GLN A 40 -16.82 11.40 2.18
C GLN A 40 -16.07 12.63 2.69
N GLU A 41 -15.22 12.48 3.70
CA GLU A 41 -14.39 13.56 4.24
C GLU A 41 -13.45 14.15 3.16
N VAL A 42 -12.80 13.27 2.37
CA VAL A 42 -11.94 13.68 1.26
C VAL A 42 -12.75 14.40 0.17
N LEU A 43 -13.92 13.89 -0.21
CA LEU A 43 -14.76 14.54 -1.21
C LEU A 43 -15.24 15.92 -0.77
N ASP A 44 -15.66 16.06 0.48
CA ASP A 44 -16.12 17.34 1.04
C ASP A 44 -14.93 18.34 1.09
N ALA A 45 -13.73 17.89 1.47
CA ALA A 45 -12.53 18.71 1.48
C ALA A 45 -12.08 19.15 0.08
N GLU A 46 -12.11 18.25 -0.92
CA GLU A 46 -11.78 18.59 -2.31
C GLU A 46 -12.78 19.57 -2.92
N LEU A 47 -14.07 19.37 -2.64
CA LEU A 47 -15.10 20.28 -3.10
C LEU A 47 -14.90 21.68 -2.51
N TRP A 48 -14.49 21.78 -1.24
CA TRP A 48 -14.11 23.04 -0.62
C TRP A 48 -12.91 23.69 -1.31
N ARG A 49 -11.85 22.94 -1.63
CA ARG A 49 -10.69 23.44 -2.39
C ARG A 49 -11.09 23.98 -3.77
N TYR A 50 -12.00 23.30 -4.46
CA TYR A 50 -12.50 23.74 -5.76
C TYR A 50 -13.32 25.03 -5.65
N HIS A 51 -14.11 25.16 -4.59
CA HIS A 51 -14.84 26.38 -4.28
C HIS A 51 -13.88 27.57 -4.03
N GLU A 52 -12.83 27.38 -3.22
CA GLU A 52 -11.80 28.39 -2.97
C GLU A 52 -11.07 28.83 -4.25
N LYS A 53 -10.78 27.88 -5.15
CA LYS A 53 -10.17 28.14 -6.47
C LYS A 53 -11.16 28.72 -7.50
N GLN A 54 -12.42 28.96 -7.12
CA GLN A 54 -13.50 29.43 -8.01
C GLN A 54 -13.72 28.54 -9.25
N ILE A 55 -13.42 27.25 -9.13
CA ILE A 55 -13.66 26.28 -10.21
C ILE A 55 -15.16 25.99 -10.26
N LYS A 56 -15.78 26.20 -11.43
CA LYS A 56 -17.22 25.99 -11.62
C LYS A 56 -17.55 24.50 -11.58
N MET A 57 -18.46 24.14 -10.67
CA MET A 57 -19.01 22.79 -10.51
C MET A 57 -20.53 22.83 -10.68
N ASP A 58 -21.10 21.76 -11.24
CA ASP A 58 -22.55 21.67 -11.48
C ASP A 58 -23.32 21.59 -10.16
N LYS A 59 -24.23 22.55 -9.93
CA LYS A 59 -25.05 22.61 -8.73
C LYS A 59 -25.93 21.36 -8.63
N GLY A 60 -25.95 20.73 -7.45
CA GLY A 60 -26.77 19.53 -7.18
C GLY A 60 -26.14 18.20 -7.61
N TYR A 61 -25.17 18.22 -8.53
CA TYR A 61 -24.53 16.99 -9.03
C TYR A 61 -23.82 16.22 -7.91
N PHE A 62 -23.17 16.93 -6.98
CA PHE A 62 -22.55 16.28 -5.82
C PHE A 62 -23.55 15.53 -4.97
N LEU A 63 -24.70 16.13 -4.67
CA LEU A 63 -25.72 15.52 -3.80
C LEU A 63 -26.30 14.25 -4.45
N GLU A 64 -26.49 14.25 -5.77
CA GLU A 64 -27.01 13.12 -6.51
C GLU A 64 -26.02 11.94 -6.56
N TYR A 65 -24.71 12.23 -6.70
CA TYR A 65 -23.68 11.21 -6.96
C TYR A 65 -22.72 10.95 -5.79
N LYS A 66 -22.89 11.59 -4.63
CA LYS A 66 -21.95 11.48 -3.48
C LYS A 66 -21.65 10.03 -3.09
N ALA A 67 -22.67 9.18 -3.03
CA ALA A 67 -22.50 7.77 -2.66
C ALA A 67 -21.69 6.99 -3.69
N GLN A 68 -21.96 7.20 -4.98
CA GLN A 68 -21.27 6.56 -6.10
C GLN A 68 -19.82 7.05 -6.19
N MET A 69 -19.59 8.34 -6.01
CA MET A 69 -18.25 8.94 -5.95
C MET A 69 -17.45 8.36 -4.78
N SER A 70 -18.07 8.23 -3.60
CA SER A 70 -17.41 7.63 -2.42
C SER A 70 -16.99 6.18 -2.70
N ARG A 71 -17.85 5.38 -3.33
CA ARG A 71 -17.51 4.01 -3.75
C ARG A 71 -16.35 3.98 -4.73
N VAL A 72 -16.31 4.90 -5.70
CA VAL A 72 -15.20 5.01 -6.65
C VAL A 72 -13.86 5.27 -5.95
N LEU A 73 -13.85 6.05 -4.87
CA LEU A 73 -12.64 6.27 -4.08
C LEU A 73 -12.26 5.02 -3.27
N CYS A 74 -13.22 4.34 -2.64
CA CYS A 74 -12.97 3.09 -1.92
C CYS A 74 -12.40 2.00 -2.85
N ASP A 75 -13.00 1.78 -4.01
CA ASP A 75 -12.54 0.80 -5.01
C ASP A 75 -11.11 1.11 -5.45
N ASP A 76 -10.80 2.39 -5.61
CA ASP A 76 -9.47 2.86 -5.96
C ASP A 76 -8.45 2.58 -4.85
N LEU A 77 -8.80 2.82 -3.58
CA LEU A 77 -7.97 2.52 -2.41
C LEU A 77 -7.73 1.00 -2.25
N PHE A 78 -8.74 0.16 -2.46
CA PHE A 78 -8.57 -1.29 -2.41
C PHE A 78 -7.72 -1.82 -3.57
N THR A 79 -7.89 -1.24 -4.76
CA THR A 79 -7.02 -1.52 -5.89
C THR A 79 -5.58 -1.09 -5.60
N PHE A 80 -5.38 0.09 -5.00
CA PHE A 80 -4.06 0.58 -4.58
C PHE A 80 -3.34 -0.41 -3.66
N ARG A 81 -4.03 -0.98 -2.66
CA ARG A 81 -3.47 -2.04 -1.81
C ARG A 81 -3.12 -3.31 -2.57
N THR A 82 -3.97 -3.71 -3.51
CA THR A 82 -3.75 -4.92 -4.30
C THR A 82 -2.52 -4.75 -5.19
N GLU A 83 -2.34 -3.57 -5.78
CA GLU A 83 -1.13 -3.23 -6.54
C GLU A 83 0.12 -3.18 -5.65
N LEU A 84 0.02 -2.68 -4.40
CA LEU A 84 1.11 -2.74 -3.44
C LEU A 84 1.55 -4.19 -3.21
N LYS A 85 0.61 -5.10 -2.91
CA LYS A 85 0.92 -6.52 -2.71
C LYS A 85 1.64 -7.14 -3.92
N LYS A 86 1.20 -6.83 -5.14
CA LYS A 86 1.83 -7.32 -6.37
C LYS A 86 3.31 -6.92 -6.49
N VAL A 87 3.67 -5.74 -5.97
CA VAL A 87 5.06 -5.25 -5.97
C VAL A 87 5.87 -5.87 -4.83
N ILE A 88 5.30 -5.93 -3.62
CA ILE A 88 6.02 -6.37 -2.43
C ILE A 88 6.28 -7.88 -2.42
N ILE A 89 5.32 -8.70 -2.86
CA ILE A 89 5.43 -10.17 -2.81
C ILE A 89 6.69 -10.68 -3.54
N PRO A 90 6.97 -10.31 -4.81
CA PRO A 90 8.18 -10.73 -5.50
C PRO A 90 9.47 -10.28 -4.81
N ILE A 91 9.50 -9.05 -4.29
CA ILE A 91 10.66 -8.49 -3.59
C ILE A 91 10.94 -9.30 -2.32
N ALA A 92 9.92 -9.57 -1.51
CA ALA A 92 10.05 -10.36 -0.29
C ALA A 92 10.51 -11.79 -0.59
N LYS A 93 9.93 -12.45 -1.61
CA LYS A 93 10.33 -13.80 -2.03
C LYS A 93 11.81 -13.86 -2.41
N SER A 94 12.28 -12.88 -3.19
CA SER A 94 13.67 -12.84 -3.66
C SER A 94 14.65 -12.50 -2.54
N SER A 95 14.32 -11.48 -1.73
CA SER A 95 15.20 -10.91 -0.71
C SER A 95 15.39 -11.82 0.49
N TYR A 96 14.35 -12.56 0.87
CA TYR A 96 14.39 -13.46 2.02
C TYR A 96 14.60 -14.93 1.66
N ASP A 97 14.87 -15.21 0.38
CA ASP A 97 15.07 -16.58 -0.13
C ASP A 97 13.95 -17.54 0.29
N ILE A 98 12.70 -17.07 0.24
CA ILE A 98 11.54 -17.82 0.74
C ILE A 98 11.36 -19.12 -0.05
N PHE A 99 11.63 -19.08 -1.36
CA PHE A 99 11.56 -20.23 -2.25
C PHE A 99 12.98 -20.63 -2.68
N PRO A 100 13.32 -21.94 -2.65
CA PRO A 100 14.66 -22.38 -2.98
C PRO A 100 15.00 -22.04 -4.44
N LYS A 101 16.19 -21.48 -4.66
CA LYS A 101 16.72 -21.20 -6.00
C LYS A 101 17.48 -22.44 -6.50
N GLY A 102 17.02 -23.08 -7.58
CA GLY A 102 17.74 -24.20 -8.22
C GLY A 102 16.86 -25.43 -8.54
N THR A 103 17.50 -26.58 -8.74
CA THR A 103 16.89 -27.84 -9.19
C THR A 103 16.19 -28.64 -8.07
N VAL A 104 15.85 -28.01 -6.94
CA VAL A 104 15.06 -28.67 -5.89
C VAL A 104 13.66 -28.91 -6.44
N THR A 105 13.39 -30.13 -6.90
CA THR A 105 12.12 -30.49 -7.54
C THR A 105 11.19 -31.25 -6.61
N ARG A 106 11.70 -31.81 -5.51
CA ARG A 106 10.89 -32.56 -4.55
C ARG A 106 10.02 -31.60 -3.74
N LYS A 107 8.71 -31.87 -3.75
CA LYS A 107 7.70 -31.04 -3.08
C LYS A 107 7.98 -30.93 -1.58
N GLU A 108 8.46 -32.00 -0.95
CA GLU A 108 8.79 -32.08 0.47
C GLU A 108 9.95 -31.14 0.84
N ASP A 109 10.97 -31.08 -0.01
CA ASP A 109 12.14 -30.24 0.19
C ASP A 109 11.79 -28.74 0.02
N ILE A 110 10.96 -28.42 -0.98
CA ILE A 110 10.41 -27.07 -1.16
C ILE A 110 9.57 -26.66 0.06
N HIS A 111 8.68 -27.55 0.54
CA HIS A 111 7.86 -27.26 1.73
C HIS A 111 8.74 -26.99 2.95
N LYS A 112 9.69 -27.88 3.23
CA LYS A 112 10.60 -27.73 4.37
C LYS A 112 11.37 -26.41 4.30
N HIS A 113 11.86 -26.04 3.13
CA HIS A 113 12.58 -24.78 2.93
C HIS A 113 11.69 -23.57 3.21
N VAL A 114 10.52 -23.48 2.57
CA VAL A 114 9.61 -22.33 2.73
C VAL A 114 9.16 -22.21 4.18
N THR A 115 8.76 -23.32 4.82
CA THR A 115 8.34 -23.32 6.23
C THR A 115 9.46 -22.87 7.14
N THR A 116 10.69 -23.35 6.92
CA THR A 116 11.86 -22.97 7.72
C THR A 116 12.19 -21.48 7.57
N ALA A 117 12.29 -20.99 6.32
CA ALA A 117 12.60 -19.60 6.02
C ALA A 117 11.54 -18.65 6.61
N THR A 118 10.27 -18.94 6.36
CA THR A 118 9.14 -18.12 6.80
C THR A 118 8.99 -18.11 8.32
N THR A 119 9.11 -19.28 8.97
CA THR A 119 9.07 -19.38 10.43
C THR A 119 10.22 -18.62 11.08
N LYS A 120 11.42 -18.71 10.51
CA LYS A 120 12.59 -17.95 10.99
C LYS A 120 12.33 -16.45 10.90
N LEU A 121 11.85 -15.96 9.77
CA LEU A 121 11.54 -14.53 9.56
C LEU A 121 10.51 -14.03 10.56
N LEU A 122 9.40 -14.76 10.74
CA LEU A 122 8.34 -14.38 11.67
C LEU A 122 8.78 -14.43 13.13
N LYS A 123 9.48 -15.50 13.56
CA LYS A 123 9.94 -15.64 14.96
C LYS A 123 10.97 -14.59 15.36
N THR A 124 11.86 -14.24 14.44
CA THR A 124 12.96 -13.30 14.73
C THR A 124 12.61 -11.85 14.41
N GLY A 125 11.52 -11.60 13.69
CA GLY A 125 11.22 -10.28 13.12
C GLY A 125 12.30 -9.79 12.15
N SER A 126 13.16 -10.66 11.63
CA SER A 126 14.32 -10.25 10.81
C SER A 126 13.93 -9.55 9.50
N TYR A 127 12.70 -9.71 9.03
CA TYR A 127 12.16 -8.95 7.90
C TYR A 127 12.00 -7.44 8.21
N LEU A 128 11.99 -7.05 9.49
CA LEU A 128 11.97 -5.65 9.93
C LEU A 128 13.37 -5.07 10.11
N HIS A 129 14.42 -5.89 10.21
CA HIS A 129 15.71 -5.43 10.71
C HIS A 129 16.84 -5.54 9.67
N VAL A 130 17.86 -4.69 9.81
CA VAL A 130 19.19 -4.91 9.25
C VAL A 130 20.18 -5.05 10.39
N PRO A 131 21.14 -6.00 10.33
CA PRO A 131 22.22 -6.07 11.31
C PRO A 131 23.00 -4.75 11.30
N ASP A 132 23.08 -4.04 12.44
CA ASP A 132 23.96 -2.88 12.54
C ASP A 132 25.41 -3.37 12.68
N SER A 133 26.24 -3.06 11.70
CA SER A 133 27.65 -3.47 11.66
C SER A 133 28.48 -2.86 12.80
N SER A 134 27.98 -1.79 13.44
CA SER A 134 28.75 -1.01 14.41
C SER A 134 28.67 -1.46 15.86
N ASN A 135 27.61 -2.13 16.34
CA ASN A 135 27.44 -2.38 17.79
C ASN A 135 26.54 -3.57 18.18
N GLY A 136 26.17 -4.45 17.23
CA GLY A 136 25.25 -5.57 17.53
C GLY A 136 23.82 -5.14 17.88
N LYS A 137 23.49 -3.86 17.70
CA LYS A 137 22.12 -3.33 17.79
C LYS A 137 21.40 -3.60 16.46
N TRP A 138 20.08 -3.67 16.51
CA TRP A 138 19.26 -3.79 15.29
C TRP A 138 18.68 -2.43 14.95
N LYS A 139 18.77 -2.03 13.68
CA LYS A 139 18.02 -0.86 13.20
C LYS A 139 16.65 -1.35 12.72
N ASN A 140 15.59 -0.85 13.36
CA ASN A 140 14.22 -1.22 13.05
C ASN A 140 13.75 -0.57 11.74
N PHE A 141 12.98 -1.32 10.96
CA PHE A 141 12.39 -0.92 9.68
C PHE A 141 13.40 -0.50 8.61
N VAL A 142 14.63 -1.02 8.65
CA VAL A 142 15.68 -0.65 7.69
C VAL A 142 15.97 -1.76 6.69
N SER A 143 15.19 -2.85 6.69
CA SER A 143 15.46 -3.98 5.79
C SER A 143 15.40 -3.53 4.34
N GLN A 144 16.39 -3.97 3.55
CA GLN A 144 16.52 -3.56 2.16
C GLN A 144 15.25 -3.91 1.36
N ALA A 145 14.63 -5.05 1.66
CA ALA A 145 13.38 -5.47 1.02
C ALA A 145 12.20 -4.51 1.28
N LEU A 146 12.10 -3.93 2.49
CA LEU A 146 11.07 -2.94 2.80
C LEU A 146 11.34 -1.63 2.08
N MET A 147 12.60 -1.21 2.02
CA MET A 147 13.01 0.00 1.30
C MET A 147 12.79 -0.13 -0.21
N ASP A 148 13.24 -1.24 -0.80
CA ASP A 148 13.02 -1.58 -2.21
C ASP A 148 11.52 -1.61 -2.53
N GLY A 149 10.72 -2.19 -1.63
CA GLY A 149 9.28 -2.20 -1.73
C GLY A 149 8.64 -0.80 -1.73
N CYS A 150 9.06 0.05 -0.80
CA CYS A 150 8.60 1.44 -0.74
C CYS A 150 8.96 2.22 -2.00
N VAL A 151 10.22 2.12 -2.45
CA VAL A 151 10.70 2.81 -3.65
C VAL A 151 9.97 2.28 -4.90
N ALA A 152 9.90 0.97 -5.07
CA ALA A 152 9.26 0.34 -6.22
C ALA A 152 7.77 0.65 -6.32
N PHE A 153 7.08 0.85 -5.19
CA PHE A 153 5.65 1.17 -5.21
C PHE A 153 5.38 2.68 -5.24
N TYR A 154 5.79 3.41 -4.20
CA TYR A 154 5.44 4.82 -4.01
C TYR A 154 6.15 5.76 -4.97
N TYR A 155 7.31 5.36 -5.50
CA TYR A 155 8.14 6.17 -6.41
C TYR A 155 8.15 5.68 -7.87
N SER A 156 7.28 4.73 -8.21
CA SER A 156 7.11 4.28 -9.59
C SER A 156 6.54 5.37 -10.52
N ASN A 157 6.49 5.05 -11.81
CA ASN A 157 5.75 5.85 -12.81
C ASN A 157 4.26 5.47 -12.88
N SER A 158 3.76 4.71 -11.90
CA SER A 158 2.35 4.37 -11.81
C SER A 158 1.51 5.62 -11.54
N LYS A 159 0.31 5.69 -12.12
CA LYS A 159 -0.72 6.70 -11.77
C LYS A 159 -1.19 6.60 -10.31
N LYS A 160 -0.80 5.52 -9.62
CA LYS A 160 -1.09 5.27 -8.22
C LYS A 160 0.06 5.65 -7.27
N ALA A 161 1.22 6.03 -7.81
CA ALA A 161 2.37 6.45 -7.02
C ALA A 161 2.07 7.74 -6.23
N LEU A 162 2.73 7.90 -5.07
CA LEU A 162 2.58 9.07 -4.20
C LEU A 162 3.78 10.02 -4.25
N LYS A 163 4.79 9.75 -5.09
CA LYS A 163 6.03 10.54 -5.19
C LYS A 163 5.88 12.04 -5.44
N ASN A 164 4.72 12.48 -5.93
CA ASN A 164 4.45 13.88 -6.23
C ASN A 164 3.69 14.59 -5.09
N THR A 165 3.42 13.91 -3.97
CA THR A 165 2.86 14.56 -2.79
C THR A 165 3.99 15.07 -1.90
N ASP A 166 3.73 16.14 -1.16
CA ASP A 166 4.75 16.81 -0.34
C ASP A 166 5.36 15.90 0.73
N GLU A 167 4.57 14.96 1.27
CA GLU A 167 4.99 14.00 2.28
C GLU A 167 6.00 12.99 1.74
N PHE A 168 6.00 12.72 0.43
CA PHE A 168 6.91 11.79 -0.24
C PHE A 168 8.06 12.50 -0.97
N HIS A 169 8.15 13.83 -0.96
CA HIS A 169 9.26 14.55 -1.61
C HIS A 169 10.60 14.41 -0.89
N ARG A 170 10.59 14.25 0.45
CA ARG A 170 11.83 14.29 1.26
C ARG A 170 12.24 12.93 1.82
N THR A 171 11.27 12.16 2.30
CA THR A 171 11.49 10.89 2.99
C THR A 171 10.27 9.98 2.83
N ILE A 172 10.45 8.66 2.94
CA ILE A 172 9.31 7.73 3.06
C ILE A 172 8.65 7.95 4.43
N PRO A 173 7.34 8.27 4.49
CA PRO A 173 6.65 8.41 5.77
C PRO A 173 6.69 7.11 6.59
N PRO A 174 6.86 7.17 7.93
CA PRO A 174 6.90 5.99 8.78
C PRO A 174 5.71 5.04 8.58
N ASN A 175 4.50 5.58 8.40
CA ASN A 175 3.30 4.78 8.23
C ASN A 175 3.23 4.08 6.86
N ALA A 176 3.86 4.65 5.83
CA ALA A 176 4.05 4.00 4.53
C ALA A 176 4.94 2.75 4.66
N LEU A 177 6.02 2.89 5.42
CA LEU A 177 6.95 1.80 5.72
C LEU A 177 6.29 0.70 6.57
N ILE A 178 5.50 1.09 7.57
CA ILE A 178 4.70 0.16 8.40
C ILE A 178 3.70 -0.60 7.53
N LEU A 179 3.02 0.05 6.58
CA LEU A 179 2.12 -0.62 5.66
C LEU A 179 2.85 -1.66 4.81
N VAL A 180 4.01 -1.34 4.26
CA VAL A 180 4.82 -2.32 3.51
C VAL A 180 5.25 -3.48 4.40
N ALA A 181 5.68 -3.21 5.63
CA ALA A 181 6.03 -4.24 6.60
C ALA A 181 4.86 -5.15 6.97
N ALA A 182 3.66 -4.56 7.14
CA ALA A 182 2.44 -5.31 7.40
C ALA A 182 2.08 -6.24 6.22
N VAL A 183 2.23 -5.76 4.98
CA VAL A 183 2.03 -6.59 3.78
C VAL A 183 3.00 -7.77 3.77
N VAL A 184 4.30 -7.54 3.98
CA VAL A 184 5.29 -8.62 4.08
C VAL A 184 4.91 -9.63 5.16
N CYS A 185 4.53 -9.16 6.35
CA CYS A 185 4.14 -10.01 7.46
C CYS A 185 2.92 -10.89 7.11
N CYS A 186 1.86 -10.29 6.54
CA CYS A 186 0.68 -11.04 6.09
C CYS A 186 1.03 -12.09 5.03
N ASP A 187 1.91 -11.76 4.08
CA ASP A 187 2.32 -12.69 3.02
C ASP A 187 3.13 -13.87 3.58
N LEU A 188 3.99 -13.62 4.58
CA LEU A 188 4.69 -14.69 5.30
C LEU A 188 3.70 -15.64 5.99
N PHE A 189 2.68 -15.13 6.67
CA PHE A 189 1.62 -15.99 7.25
C PHE A 189 0.87 -16.79 6.18
N TYR A 190 0.58 -16.16 5.04
CA TYR A 190 -0.08 -16.83 3.92
C TYR A 190 0.74 -18.00 3.38
N PHE A 191 2.06 -17.85 3.22
CA PHE A 191 2.93 -18.94 2.78
C PHE A 191 2.92 -20.13 3.74
N LEU A 192 2.88 -19.91 5.06
CA LEU A 192 2.74 -21.02 6.01
C LEU A 192 1.39 -21.74 5.87
N SER A 193 0.30 -20.99 5.66
CA SER A 193 -1.04 -21.58 5.54
C SER A 193 -1.25 -22.40 4.26
N LEU A 194 -0.59 -22.01 3.17
CA LEU A 194 -0.71 -22.67 1.86
C LEU A 194 -0.08 -24.06 1.85
N ILE A 195 0.99 -24.26 2.61
CA ILE A 195 1.77 -25.51 2.57
C ILE A 195 1.38 -26.44 3.73
N SER A 196 0.59 -25.94 4.68
CA SER A 196 -0.07 -26.77 5.71
C SER A 196 -1.33 -27.49 5.19
N LYS A 197 -1.73 -27.25 3.93
CA LYS A 197 -2.85 -27.91 3.23
C LYS A 197 -2.30 -28.90 2.20
#